data_AF-A0A7V4Y2Y6-F1
#
_entry.id   AF-A0A7V4Y2Y6-F1
#
_cell.length_a   1.000
_cell.length_b   1.000
_cell.length_c   1.000
_cell.angle_alpha   90.00
_cell.angle_beta   90.00
_cell.angle_gamma   90.00
#
_symmetry.space_group_name_H-M   'P 1'
#
loop_
_entity.id
_entity.type
_entity.pdbx_description
1 polymer ?
#
loop_
_entity_poly.entity_id
_entity_poly.type
_entity_poly.pdbx_seq_one_letter_code
_entity_poly.pdbx_strand_id
1 'polypeptide(L)' 'MDRVVELLIKQAGDSDSQLPKRLGISRVMWMYLKSGQRRPGMKFYGAVMREFPELIPDILLAIREKQAKEGNHDQ' A
#
# COMPACT_ATOMS: atom_id res chain seq x y z
N MET A 1 3.51 -5.53 -8.64
CA MET A 1 3.13 -5.29 -7.23
C MET A 1 2.76 -3.81 -7.11
N ASP A 2 2.02 -3.38 -6.08
CA ASP A 2 1.71 -1.96 -5.89
C ASP A 2 2.93 -1.22 -5.33
N ARG A 3 3.24 -0.02 -5.85
CA ARG A 3 4.44 0.76 -5.47
C ARG A 3 4.51 1.05 -3.97
N VAL A 4 3.37 1.30 -3.32
CA VAL A 4 3.35 1.57 -1.87
C VAL A 4 3.74 0.32 -1.08
N VAL A 5 3.33 -0.87 -1.54
CA VAL A 5 3.71 -2.14 -0.90
C VAL A 5 5.22 -2.38 -1.04
N GLU A 6 5.81 -2.06 -2.20
CA GLU A 6 7.25 -2.16 -2.43
C GLU A 6 8.04 -1.23 -1.49
N LEU A 7 7.63 0.03 -1.38
CA LEU A 7 8.25 1.00 -0.48
C LEU A 7 8.14 0.55 0.98
N LEU A 8 6.99 0.02 1.37
CA LEU A 8 6.77 -0.47 2.72
C LEU A 8 7.66 -1.67 3.06
N ILE A 9 7.86 -2.59 2.11
CA ILE A 9 8.79 -3.72 2.27
C ILE A 9 10.23 -3.22 2.40
N LYS A 10 10.63 -2.19 1.64
CA LYS A 10 11.96 -1.58 1.75
C LYS A 10 12.18 -0.88 3.10
N GLN A 11 11.15 -0.19 3.59
CA GLN A 11 11.23 0.60 4.82
C GLN A 11 11.18 -0.26 6.09
N ALA A 12 10.24 -1.22 6.15
CA ALA A 12 10.06 -2.08 7.32
C ALA A 12 10.94 -3.35 7.28
N GLY A 13 11.42 -3.74 6.10
CA GLY A 13 12.08 -5.01 5.85
C GLY A 13 11.08 -6.14 5.56
N ASP A 14 11.39 -7.02 4.61
CA ASP A 14 10.48 -8.07 4.13
C ASP A 14 10.12 -9.11 5.23
N SER A 15 10.96 -9.21 6.26
CA SER A 15 10.81 -10.13 7.40
C SER A 15 10.05 -9.53 8.59
N ASP A 16 9.54 -8.30 8.51
CA ASP A 16 8.80 -7.70 9.62
C ASP A 16 7.46 -8.42 9.83
N SER A 17 7.49 -9.39 10.74
CA SER A 17 6.33 -10.18 11.16
C SER A 17 5.29 -9.37 11.92
N GLN A 18 5.66 -8.18 12.44
CA GLN A 18 4.78 -7.28 13.18
C GLN A 18 4.14 -6.23 12.27
N LEU A 19 4.67 -5.98 11.07
CA LEU A 19 4.14 -5.00 10.12
C LEU A 19 2.63 -5.17 9.85
N PRO A 20 2.09 -6.38 9.59
CA PRO A 20 0.64 -6.53 9.38
C PRO A 20 -0.16 -6.09 10.61
N LYS A 21 0.35 -6.40 11.82
CA LYS A 21 -0.28 -6.05 13.09
C LYS A 21 -0.26 -4.53 13.31
N ARG A 22 0.85 -3.85 13.01
CA ARG A 22 0.97 -2.38 13.08
C ARG A 22 -0.01 -1.69 12.15
N LEU A 23 -0.17 -2.21 10.93
CA LEU A 23 -1.12 -1.70 9.94
C LEU A 23 -2.58 -2.10 10.23
N GLY A 24 -2.84 -2.88 11.28
CA GLY A 24 -4.18 -3.35 11.62
C GLY A 24 -4.80 -4.30 10.60
N ILE A 25 -3.99 -5.07 9.87
CA ILE A 25 -4.43 -6.05 8.87
C ILE A 25 -4.01 -7.48 9.25
N SER A 26 -4.74 -8.47 8.74
CA SER A 26 -4.35 -9.87 8.95
C SER A 26 -3.09 -10.22 8.16
N ARG A 27 -2.33 -11.21 8.65
CA ARG A 27 -1.16 -11.74 7.95
C ARG A 27 -1.50 -12.30 6.57
N VAL A 28 -2.69 -12.88 6.42
CA VAL A 28 -3.21 -13.37 5.13
C VAL A 28 -3.43 -12.21 4.15
N MET A 29 -4.06 -11.11 4.61
CA MET A 29 -4.23 -9.91 3.79
C MET A 29 -2.88 -9.35 3.34
N TRP A 30 -1.90 -9.30 4.25
CA TRP A 30 -0.54 -8.89 3.90
C TRP A 30 0.09 -9.76 2.82
N MET A 31 -0.03 -11.09 2.91
CA MET A 31 0.47 -12.01 1.89
C MET A 31 -0.17 -11.76 0.51
N TYR A 32 -1.47 -11.47 0.45
CA TYR A 32 -2.16 -11.14 -0.81
C TYR A 32 -1.71 -9.81 -1.41
N LEU A 33 -1.42 -8.81 -0.57
CA LEU A 33 -0.87 -7.54 -1.02
C LEU A 33 0.56 -7.72 -1.53
N LYS A 34 1.39 -8.50 -0.80
CA LYS A 34 2.76 -8.83 -1.22
C LYS A 34 2.80 -9.63 -2.52
N SER A 35 1.93 -10.62 -2.70
CA SER A 35 1.89 -11.39 -3.96
C SER A 35 1.33 -10.60 -5.13
N GLY A 36 0.76 -9.41 -4.90
CA GLY A 36 0.07 -8.62 -5.92
C GLY A 36 -1.27 -9.21 -6.36
N GLN A 37 -1.71 -10.32 -5.75
CA GLN A 37 -3.02 -10.94 -6.00
C GLN A 37 -4.18 -10.02 -5.57
N ARG A 38 -3.93 -9.10 -4.65
CA ARG A 38 -4.89 -8.08 -4.24
C ARG A 38 -4.26 -6.69 -4.28
N ARG A 39 -4.99 -5.71 -4.81
CA ARG A 39 -4.57 -4.30 -4.76
C ARG A 39 -4.89 -3.67 -3.40
N PRO A 40 -4.08 -2.72 -2.93
CA PRO A 40 -4.38 -2.00 -1.70
C PRO A 40 -5.60 -1.09 -1.88
N GLY A 41 -6.42 -1.01 -0.84
CA GLY A 41 -7.56 -0.10 -0.78
C GLY A 41 -7.26 1.13 0.06
N MET A 42 -8.18 2.10 0.07
CA MET A 42 -8.00 3.37 0.79
C MET A 42 -7.75 3.19 2.30
N LYS A 43 -8.38 2.17 2.92
CA LYS A 43 -8.13 1.81 4.33
C LYS A 43 -6.68 1.38 4.58
N PHE A 44 -6.07 0.65 3.64
CA PHE A 44 -4.67 0.25 3.74
C PHE A 44 -3.77 1.48 3.62
N TYR A 45 -3.98 2.33 2.62
CA TYR A 45 -3.20 3.56 2.47
C TYR A 45 -3.30 4.46 3.70
N GLY A 46 -4.48 4.63 4.28
CA GLY A 46 -4.65 5.38 5.53
C GLY A 46 -3.91 4.79 6.73
N ALA A 47 -3.82 3.45 6.82
CA ALA A 47 -3.00 2.79 7.85
C ALA A 47 -1.50 3.02 7.62
N VAL A 48 -1.03 2.91 6.37
CA VAL A 48 0.37 3.17 6.04
C VAL A 48 0.76 4.62 6.32
N MET A 49 -0.06 5.60 5.92
CA MET A 49 0.22 7.02 6.20
C MET A 49 0.35 7.34 7.70
N ARG A 50 -0.37 6.59 8.55
CA ARG A 50 -0.32 6.78 10.01
C ARG A 50 0.96 6.20 10.61
N GLU A 51 1.33 5.00 10.19
CA GLU A 51 2.49 4.27 10.73
C GLU A 51 3.82 4.69 10.10
N PHE A 52 3.77 5.20 8.86
CA PHE A 52 4.93 5.60 8.04
C PHE A 52 4.65 6.95 7.37
N PRO A 53 4.63 8.07 8.13
CA PRO A 53 4.35 9.40 7.59
C PRO A 53 5.33 9.82 6.48
N GLU A 54 6.55 9.32 6.49
CA GLU A 54 7.56 9.55 5.47
C GLU A 54 7.15 9.05 4.07
N LEU A 55 6.23 8.07 4.00
CA LEU A 55 5.71 7.52 2.74
C LEU A 55 4.51 8.29 2.19
N ILE A 56 3.97 9.29 2.91
CA ILE A 56 2.81 10.07 2.47
C ILE A 56 2.97 10.62 1.04
N PRO A 57 4.11 11.24 0.65
CA PRO A 57 4.29 11.76 -0.70
C PRO A 57 4.12 10.69 -1.79
N ASP A 58 4.73 9.51 -1.60
CA ASP A 58 4.63 8.39 -2.54
C ASP A 58 3.22 7.80 -2.60
N ILE A 59 2.51 7.74 -1.47
CA ILE A 59 1.13 7.24 -1.43
C ILE A 59 0.19 8.20 -2.19
N LEU A 60 0.35 9.51 -2.00
CA LEU A 60 -0.44 10.51 -2.74
C LEU A 60 -0.18 10.43 -4.24
N LEU A 61 1.08 10.21 -4.65
CA LEU A 61 1.44 9.98 -6.04
C LEU A 61 0.76 8.73 -6.60
N ALA A 62 0.81 7.61 -5.87
CA ALA A 62 0.18 6.36 -6.29
C ALA A 62 -1.36 6.49 -6.42
N ILE A 63 -2.01 7.23 -5.52
CA ILE A 63 -3.45 7.49 -5.60
C ILE A 63 -3.78 8.33 -6.84
N ARG A 64 -3.00 9.38 -7.12
CA ARG A 64 -3.18 10.21 -8.32
C ARG A 64 -3.00 9.42 -9.61
N GLU A 65 -1.95 8.60 -9.70
CA GLU A 65 -1.71 7.73 -10.86
C GLU A 65 -2.86 6.75 -11.09
N LYS A 66 -3.46 6.23 -10.01
CA LYS A 66 -4.63 5.36 -10.11
C LYS A 66 -5.85 6.12 -10.64
N GLN A 67 -6.13 7.30 -10.12
CA GLN A 67 -7.23 8.15 -10.59
C GLN A 67 -7.07 8.55 -12.05
N ALA A 68 -5.85 8.87 -12.49
CA ALA A 68 -5.56 9.19 -13.89
C ALA A 68 -5.83 8.00 -14.84
N LYS A 69 -5.56 6.77 -14.39
CA LYS A 69 -5.84 5.56 -15.18
C LYS A 69 -7.32 5.18 -15.21
N GLU A 70 -8.06 5.47 -14.14
CA GLU A 70 -9.50 5.20 -14.05
C GLU A 70 -10.35 6.28 -14.73
N GLY A 71 -9.88 7.53 -14.77
CA GLY A 71 -10.56 8.65 -15.43
C GLY A 71 -10.41 8.72 -16.96
N ASN A 72 -9.66 7.80 -17.58
CA ASN A 72 -9.40 7.78 -19.03
C ASN A 72 -10.28 6.75 -19.78
N HIS A 73 -11.42 6.36 -19.20
CA HIS A 73 -12.40 5.44 -19.82
C HIS A 73 -13.68 6.14 -20.32
N ASP A 74 -13.75 7.47 -20.25
CA ASP A 74 -14.89 8.30 -20.71
C ASP A 74 -14.48 9.36 -21.77
N GLN A 75 -13.55 9.01 -22.67
CA GLN A 75 -13.31 9.78 -23.90
C GLN A 75 -13.32 8.88 -25.13
#